data_AF-A0A8T3ZXA0-F1
#
_entry.id   AF-A0A8T3ZXA0-F1
#
_cell.length_a   1.000
_cell.length_b   1.000
_cell.length_c   1.000
_cell.angle_alpha   90.00
_cell.angle_beta   90.00
_cell.angle_gamma   90.00
#
_symmetry.space_group_name_H-M   'P 1'
#
loop_
_entity.id
_entity.type
_entity.pdbx_description
1 polymer ?
#
loop_
_entity_poly.entity_id
_entity_poly.type
_entity_poly.pdbx_seq_one_letter_code
_entity_poly.pdbx_strand_id
1 'polypeptide(L)'
;MVKQISLDAWQTQHLEGLLKKASAIVTKTGNPIILYRQMLEEEEDAYEEIVCSLTEKYVVEQLVISGGVLPPTFRQQFIFTIDEFPQRLLRKSKDLFLQTIELLEGQIS
;
A
#
# COMPACT_ATOMS: atom_id res chain seq x y z
N MET A 1 -12.88 0.25 -32.99
CA MET A 1 -12.78 -0.98 -32.18
C MET A 1 -12.40 -0.56 -30.76
N VAL A 2 -13.36 -0.56 -29.84
CA VAL A 2 -13.09 -0.29 -28.42
C VAL A 2 -12.41 -1.55 -27.87
N LYS A 3 -11.19 -1.43 -27.36
CA LYS A 3 -10.52 -2.55 -26.69
C LYS A 3 -11.36 -2.90 -25.47
N GLN A 4 -12.01 -4.07 -25.49
CA GLN A 4 -12.69 -4.60 -24.31
C GLN A 4 -11.60 -4.96 -23.30
N ILE A 5 -11.37 -4.07 -22.34
CA ILE A 5 -10.48 -4.30 -21.21
C ILE A 5 -11.30 -5.04 -20.14
N SER A 6 -10.72 -6.09 -19.54
CA SER A 6 -11.35 -6.76 -18.40
C SER A 6 -11.44 -5.80 -17.21
N LEU A 7 -12.44 -5.99 -16.34
CA LEU A 7 -12.60 -5.15 -15.15
C LEU A 7 -11.31 -5.09 -14.33
N ASP A 8 -10.66 -6.24 -14.11
CA ASP A 8 -9.40 -6.34 -13.37
C ASP A 8 -8.25 -5.54 -14.01
N ALA A 9 -8.14 -5.58 -15.34
CA ALA A 9 -7.12 -4.82 -16.06
C ALA A 9 -7.38 -3.31 -15.99
N TRP A 10 -8.63 -2.89 -16.06
CA TRP A 10 -9.01 -1.48 -15.86
C TRP A 10 -8.71 -1.02 -14.43
N GLN A 11 -9.11 -1.81 -13.43
CA GLN A 11 -8.89 -1.50 -12.02
C GLN A 11 -7.40 -1.42 -11.68
N THR A 12 -6.58 -2.32 -12.24
CA THR A 12 -5.13 -2.29 -12.07
C THR A 12 -4.54 -0.98 -12.60
N GLN A 13 -4.91 -0.58 -13.83
CA GLN A 13 -4.45 0.67 -14.44
C GLN A 13 -4.94 1.90 -13.65
N HIS A 14 -6.15 1.84 -13.11
CA HIS A 14 -6.71 2.88 -12.27
C HIS A 14 -5.89 3.08 -11.00
N LEU A 15 -5.60 1.99 -10.26
CA LEU A 15 -4.77 2.06 -9.07
C LEU A 15 -3.34 2.55 -9.38
N GLU A 16 -2.73 2.10 -10.48
CA GLU A 16 -1.43 2.62 -10.95
C GLU A 16 -1.47 4.15 -11.13
N GLY A 17 -2.52 4.65 -11.79
CA GLY A 17 -2.74 6.08 -11.99
C GLY A 17 -2.91 6.86 -10.69
N LEU A 18 -3.65 6.31 -9.73
CA LEU A 18 -3.81 6.89 -8.39
C LEU A 18 -2.49 6.95 -7.64
N LEU A 19 -1.71 5.87 -7.64
CA LEU A 19 -0.41 5.80 -6.98
C LEU A 19 0.58 6.81 -7.58
N LYS A 20 0.59 7.01 -8.91
CA LYS A 20 1.42 8.05 -9.55
C LYS A 20 1.06 9.46 -9.10
N LYS A 21 -0.24 9.77 -8.99
CA LYS A 21 -0.71 11.06 -8.47
C LYS A 21 -0.35 11.24 -7.00
N ALA A 22 -0.58 10.23 -6.19
CA ALA A 22 -0.27 10.24 -4.76
C ALA A 22 1.24 10.33 -4.50
N SER A 23 2.08 9.67 -5.31
CA SER A 23 3.54 9.80 -5.27
C SER A 23 3.97 11.26 -5.49
N ALA A 24 3.34 11.97 -6.41
CA ALA A 24 3.60 13.39 -6.61
C ALA A 24 3.19 14.25 -5.40
N ILE A 25 2.17 13.84 -4.63
CA ILE A 25 1.81 14.48 -3.36
C ILE A 25 2.89 14.21 -2.30
N VAL A 26 3.32 12.96 -2.15
CA VAL A 26 4.39 12.56 -1.22
C VAL A 26 5.67 13.35 -1.49
N THR A 27 6.07 13.49 -2.76
CA THR A 27 7.25 14.29 -3.16
C THR A 27 7.11 15.76 -2.77
N LYS A 28 5.90 16.32 -2.78
CA LYS A 28 5.66 17.72 -2.38
C LYS A 28 5.63 17.91 -0.87
N THR A 29 5.06 16.95 -0.14
CA THR A 29 4.85 17.07 1.32
C THR A 29 6.00 16.50 2.14
N GLY A 30 6.81 15.62 1.55
CA GLY A 30 7.82 14.83 2.25
C GLY A 30 7.23 13.73 3.14
N ASN A 31 5.91 13.54 3.15
CA ASN A 31 5.21 12.62 4.05
C ASN A 31 4.70 11.40 3.28
N PRO A 32 5.18 10.18 3.60
CA PRO A 32 4.65 8.95 3.01
C PRO A 32 3.16 8.77 3.31
N ILE A 33 2.44 8.15 2.37
CA ILE A 33 1.01 7.82 2.54
C ILE A 33 0.92 6.38 3.00
N ILE A 34 0.27 6.12 4.14
CA ILE A 34 -0.04 4.75 4.57
C ILE A 34 -1.20 4.25 3.72
N LEU A 35 -0.95 3.24 2.89
CA LEU A 35 -1.95 2.63 2.02
C LEU A 35 -2.87 1.70 2.80
N TYR A 36 -2.29 0.88 3.68
CA TYR A 36 -3.02 0.04 4.62
C TYR A 36 -2.14 -0.43 5.77
N ARG A 37 -2.79 -0.86 6.86
CA ARG A 37 -2.18 -1.60 7.96
C ARG A 37 -2.95 -2.90 8.17
N GLN A 38 -2.24 -3.99 8.44
CA GLN A 38 -2.84 -5.29 8.69
C GLN A 38 -2.17 -5.93 9.91
N MET A 39 -2.91 -6.05 11.01
CA MET A 39 -2.45 -6.79 12.18
C MET A 39 -2.39 -8.29 11.85
N LEU A 40 -1.29 -8.94 12.23
CA LEU A 40 -1.08 -10.38 12.08
C LEU A 40 -1.29 -11.08 13.42
N GLU A 41 -0.61 -10.62 14.47
CA GLU A 41 -0.64 -11.21 15.81
C GLU A 41 -0.58 -10.13 16.89
N GLU A 42 -1.16 -10.44 18.06
CA GLU A 42 -1.09 -9.65 19.29
C GLU A 42 -0.75 -10.60 20.45
N GLU A 43 0.41 -10.43 21.07
CA GLU A 43 0.87 -11.23 22.22
C GLU A 43 1.42 -10.31 23.31
N GLU A 44 0.86 -10.37 24.52
CA GLU A 44 1.39 -9.77 25.75
C GLU A 44 2.01 -8.36 25.56
N ASP A 45 1.19 -7.43 25.02
CA ASP A 45 1.52 -6.03 24.72
C ASP A 45 2.40 -5.78 23.48
N ALA A 46 2.80 -6.82 22.74
CA ALA A 46 3.46 -6.73 21.44
C ALA A 46 2.51 -7.03 20.28
N TYR A 47 2.65 -6.24 19.21
CA TYR A 47 1.86 -6.27 17.99
C TYR A 47 2.76 -6.56 16.82
N GLU A 48 2.41 -7.59 16.04
CA GLU A 48 3.01 -7.83 14.74
C GLU A 48 2.03 -7.38 13.65
N GLU A 49 2.45 -6.45 12.80
CA GLU A 49 1.61 -5.90 11.73
C GLU A 49 2.39 -5.69 10.44
N ILE A 50 1.65 -5.69 9.33
CA ILE A 50 2.13 -5.21 8.04
C ILE A 50 1.73 -3.75 7.88
N VAL A 51 2.71 -2.88 7.64
CA VAL A 51 2.51 -1.48 7.25
C VAL A 51 2.90 -1.32 5.80
N CYS A 52 1.94 -0.94 4.95
CA CYS A 52 2.19 -0.65 3.54
C CYS A 52 2.13 0.86 3.32
N SER A 53 3.22 1.43 2.79
CA SER A 53 3.37 2.86 2.59
C SER A 53 3.79 3.20 1.16
N LEU A 54 3.24 4.28 0.63
CA LEU A 54 3.68 4.90 -0.61
C LEU A 54 4.69 6.00 -0.29
N THR A 55 5.87 5.86 -0.88
CA THR A 55 6.93 6.87 -0.90
C THR A 55 6.91 7.63 -2.23
N GLU A 56 7.85 8.56 -2.43
CA GLU A 56 7.97 9.31 -3.68
C GLU A 56 8.10 8.41 -4.93
N LYS A 57 8.73 7.25 -4.80
CA LYS A 57 9.06 6.38 -5.96
C LYS A 57 8.62 4.93 -5.82
N TYR A 58 8.40 4.48 -4.59
CA TYR A 58 8.19 3.06 -4.29
C TYR A 58 7.02 2.88 -3.34
N VAL A 59 6.39 1.72 -3.45
CA VAL A 59 5.52 1.19 -2.40
C VAL A 59 6.36 0.26 -1.53
N VAL A 60 6.32 0.47 -0.22
CA VAL A 60 7.12 -0.26 0.76
C VAL A 60 6.18 -0.97 1.72
N GLU A 61 6.27 -2.30 1.76
CA GLU A 61 5.52 -3.14 2.68
C GLU A 61 6.47 -3.68 3.75
N GLN A 62 6.20 -3.38 5.02
CA GLN A 62 7.07 -3.72 6.14
C GLN A 62 6.33 -4.55 7.16
N LEU A 63 6.97 -5.63 7.62
CA LEU A 63 6.55 -6.36 8.81
C LEU A 63 7.17 -5.69 10.03
N VAL A 64 6.33 -5.07 10.85
CA VAL A 64 6.71 -4.30 12.02
C VAL A 64 6.26 -5.07 13.26
N ILE A 65 7.19 -5.26 14.19
CA ILE A 65 6.85 -5.66 15.56
C ILE A 65 6.98 -4.43 16.43
N SER A 66 5.93 -4.08 17.16
CA SER A 66 5.88 -2.90 18.02
C SER A 66 5.15 -3.21 19.32
N GLY A 67 5.50 -2.53 20.41
CA GLY A 67 4.87 -2.76 21.72
C GLY A 67 5.76 -3.55 22.70
N GLY A 68 5.24 -3.75 23.90
CA GLY A 68 5.99 -4.28 25.05
C GLY A 68 7.11 -3.34 25.52
N VAL A 69 8.15 -3.92 26.11
CA VAL A 69 9.34 -3.21 26.60
C VAL A 69 10.41 -2.95 25.52
N LEU A 70 10.22 -3.47 24.31
CA LEU A 70 11.21 -3.40 23.23
C LEU A 70 10.89 -2.27 22.25
N PRO A 71 11.92 -1.62 21.67
CA PRO A 71 11.70 -0.66 20.60
C PRO A 71 11.11 -1.35 19.35
N PRO A 72 10.27 -0.65 18.57
CA PRO A 72 9.73 -1.19 17.33
C PRO A 72 10.84 -1.69 16.39
N THR A 73 10.65 -2.86 15.82
CA THR A 73 11.64 -3.51 14.96
C THR A 73 11.00 -3.91 13.63
N PHE A 74 11.72 -3.65 12.53
CA PHE A 74 11.36 -4.14 11.20
C PHE A 74 11.92 -5.54 11.01
N ARG A 75 11.05 -6.54 10.90
CA ARG A 75 11.47 -7.91 10.62
C ARG A 75 11.74 -8.17 9.15
N GLN A 76 10.92 -7.58 8.29
CA GLN A 76 10.98 -7.81 6.85
C GLN A 76 10.48 -6.59 6.09
N GLN A 77 11.04 -6.37 4.90
CA GLN A 77 10.64 -5.28 4.01
C GLN A 77 10.63 -5.75 2.56
N PHE A 78 9.56 -5.41 1.86
CA PHE A 78 9.44 -5.54 0.41
C PHE A 78 9.29 -4.16 -0.22
N ILE A 79 9.99 -3.95 -1.33
CA ILE A 79 9.96 -2.70 -2.08
C ILE A 79 9.42 -3.03 -3.46
N PHE A 80 8.37 -2.32 -3.86
CA PHE A 80 7.72 -2.45 -5.15
C PHE A 80 7.80 -1.13 -5.91
N THR A 81 8.01 -1.23 -7.21
CA THR A 81 7.76 -0.14 -8.14
C THR A 81 6.26 0.17 -8.19
N ILE A 82 5.91 1.42 -8.51
CA ILE A 82 4.51 1.85 -8.62
C ILE A 82 3.76 1.04 -9.70
N ASP A 83 4.45 0.66 -10.78
CA ASP A 83 3.84 -0.04 -11.91
C ASP A 83 3.53 -1.52 -11.60
N GLU A 84 4.32 -2.18 -10.76
CA GLU A 84 4.11 -3.61 -10.45
C GLU A 84 3.16 -3.84 -9.26
N PHE A 85 3.09 -2.87 -8.34
CA PHE A 85 2.36 -3.02 -7.09
C PHE A 85 0.87 -3.32 -7.26
N PRO A 86 0.11 -2.68 -8.18
CA PRO A 86 -1.31 -2.96 -8.37
C PRO A 86 -1.60 -4.43 -8.67
N GLN A 87 -0.82 -5.05 -9.55
CA GLN A 87 -0.98 -6.47 -9.87
C GLN A 87 -0.60 -7.36 -8.69
N ARG A 88 0.46 -6.99 -7.96
CA ARG A 88 0.87 -7.73 -6.76
C ARG A 88 -0.21 -7.70 -5.68
N LEU A 89 -0.80 -6.53 -5.45
CA LEU A 89 -1.83 -6.31 -4.44
C LEU A 89 -3.13 -7.04 -4.81
N LEU A 90 -3.58 -6.94 -6.07
CA LEU A 90 -4.78 -7.63 -6.53
C LEU A 90 -4.69 -9.15 -6.35
N ARG A 91 -3.50 -9.73 -6.62
CA ARG A 91 -3.24 -11.17 -6.38
C ARG A 91 -3.14 -11.52 -4.90
N LYS A 92 -2.73 -10.58 -4.05
CA LYS A 92 -2.60 -10.78 -2.60
C LYS A 92 -3.96 -10.74 -1.91
N SER A 93 -4.75 -9.71 -2.17
CA SER A 93 -6.07 -9.53 -1.58
C SER A 93 -6.89 -8.53 -2.40
N LYS A 94 -8.06 -8.96 -2.87
CA LYS A 94 -9.01 -8.10 -3.56
C LYS A 94 -9.58 -7.01 -2.64
N ASP A 95 -9.75 -7.32 -1.36
CA ASP A 95 -10.30 -6.36 -0.40
C ASP A 95 -9.31 -5.23 -0.11
N LEU A 96 -8.04 -5.56 0.17
CA LEU A 96 -6.99 -4.56 0.35
C LEU A 96 -6.80 -3.70 -0.90
N PHE A 97 -6.91 -4.32 -2.07
CA PHE A 97 -6.84 -3.63 -3.35
C PHE A 97 -7.94 -2.56 -3.47
N LEU A 98 -9.19 -2.92 -3.19
CA LEU A 98 -10.33 -1.99 -3.26
C LEU A 98 -10.24 -0.89 -2.18
N GLN A 99 -9.87 -1.24 -0.95
CA GLN A 99 -9.64 -0.27 0.13
C GLN A 99 -8.55 0.74 -0.22
N THR A 100 -7.47 0.28 -0.86
CA THR A 100 -6.38 1.17 -1.30
C THR A 100 -6.85 2.14 -2.37
N ILE A 101 -7.70 1.70 -3.30
CA ILE A 101 -8.31 2.60 -4.30
C ILE A 101 -9.15 3.66 -3.59
N GLU A 102 -10.07 3.26 -2.72
CA GLU A 102 -10.97 4.17 -2.01
C GLU A 102 -10.19 5.21 -1.18
N LEU A 103 -9.15 4.77 -0.47
CA LEU A 103 -8.27 5.65 0.29
C LEU A 103 -7.59 6.70 -0.61
N LEU A 104 -7.01 6.27 -1.74
CA LEU A 104 -6.31 7.19 -2.64
C LEU A 104 -7.26 8.14 -3.37
N GLU A 105 -8.45 7.68 -3.74
CA GLU A 105 -9.50 8.54 -4.29
C GLU A 105 -9.90 9.62 -3.28
N GLY A 106 -10.09 9.24 -2.01
CA GLY A 106 -10.40 10.17 -0.92
C GLY A 106 -9.30 11.21 -0.66
N GLN A 107 -8.02 10.86 -0.85
CA GLN A 107 -6.90 11.79 -0.66
C GLN A 107 -6.62 12.70 -1.85
N ILE A 108 -7.00 12.29 -3.06
CA ILE A 108 -6.74 13.04 -4.31
C ILE A 108 -7.94 13.91 -4.72
N SER A 109 -9.12 13.69 -4.10
CA SER A 109 -10.35 14.46 -4.34
C SER A 109 -10.25 15.92 -3.93
#